data_AF-A0AA41CCX3-F1
#
_entry.id   AF-A0AA41CCX3-F1
#
_cell.length_a   1.000
_cell.length_b   1.000
_cell.length_c   1.000
_cell.angle_alpha   90.00
_cell.angle_beta   90.00
_cell.angle_gamma   90.00
#
_symmetry.space_group_name_H-M   'P 1'
#
loop_
_entity.id
_entity.type
_entity.pdbx_description
1 polymer ?
#
loop_
_entity_poly.entity_id
_entity_poly.type
_entity_poly.pdbx_seq_one_letter_code
_entity_poly.pdbx_strand_id
1 'polypeptide(L)'
;MANQNQNQGTSNRGFASMDEDKQREIAAKGGRAAHESGSAHEFSSEEAREAGRKGGEAVSQDRQHMADIGREGGQNSRGGGNQGGGQQQQQRGGNNRGGQQR
;
A
#
# COMPACT_ATOMS: atom_id res chain seq x y z
N MET A 1 45.62 -27.39 40.41
CA MET A 1 44.18 -27.07 40.34
C MET A 1 43.95 -26.20 39.12
N ALA A 2 43.44 -26.76 38.01
CA ALA A 2 43.17 -26.01 36.79
C ALA A 2 41.75 -25.44 36.85
N ASN A 3 41.63 -24.12 36.82
CA ASN A 3 40.37 -23.38 36.82
C ASN A 3 39.82 -23.35 35.39
N GLN A 4 38.86 -24.21 35.09
CA GLN A 4 38.16 -24.26 33.81
C GLN A 4 37.20 -23.07 33.70
N ASN A 5 37.72 -21.99 33.11
CA ASN A 5 36.91 -20.95 32.49
C ASN A 5 36.37 -21.46 31.15
N GLN A 6 35.19 -20.97 30.76
CA GLN A 6 34.56 -21.05 29.43
C GLN A 6 33.62 -22.25 29.19
N ASN A 7 32.49 -22.29 29.92
CA ASN A 7 31.28 -22.90 29.37
C ASN A 7 30.45 -21.82 28.69
N GLN A 8 30.44 -21.88 27.36
CA GLN A 8 29.69 -21.03 26.46
C GLN A 8 28.20 -21.33 26.61
N GLY A 9 27.45 -20.35 27.07
CA GLY A 9 26.01 -20.36 26.96
C GLY A 9 25.58 -18.91 27.02
N THR A 10 25.00 -18.39 25.93
CA THR A 10 24.26 -17.14 26.00
C THR A 10 23.29 -17.29 27.15
N SER A 11 23.59 -16.64 28.29
CA SER A 11 22.69 -16.72 29.44
C SER A 11 21.31 -16.37 28.94
N ASN A 12 20.28 -17.17 29.24
CA ASN A 12 18.86 -16.98 28.86
C ASN A 12 18.31 -15.64 29.38
N ARG A 13 18.88 -14.55 28.90
CA ARG A 13 18.75 -13.17 29.34
C ARG A 13 18.74 -12.33 28.08
N GLY A 14 17.99 -11.25 28.13
CA GLY A 14 17.78 -10.37 26.99
C GLY A 14 16.49 -10.69 26.23
N PHE A 15 16.08 -9.71 25.43
CA PHE A 15 14.77 -9.68 24.78
C PHE A 15 14.56 -10.82 23.77
N ALA A 16 15.62 -11.24 23.08
CA ALA A 16 15.59 -12.32 22.11
C ALA A 16 15.56 -13.73 22.74
N SER A 17 15.87 -13.84 24.04
CA SER A 17 15.88 -15.11 24.78
C SER A 17 14.57 -15.34 25.55
N MET A 18 13.57 -14.45 25.41
CA MET A 18 12.25 -14.56 26.03
C MET A 18 11.28 -15.36 25.15
N ASP A 19 10.19 -15.85 25.73
CA ASP A 19 9.08 -16.44 24.98
C ASP A 19 8.48 -15.46 23.97
N GLU A 20 8.12 -15.95 22.78
CA GLU A 20 7.65 -15.12 21.66
C GLU A 20 6.41 -14.28 22.01
N ASP A 21 5.47 -14.87 22.76
CA ASP A 21 4.26 -14.16 23.22
C ASP A 21 4.62 -12.96 24.09
N LYS A 22 5.59 -13.15 25.00
CA LYS A 22 6.07 -12.09 25.90
C LYS A 22 6.83 -11.02 25.12
N GLN A 23 7.64 -11.42 24.15
CA GLN A 23 8.35 -10.51 23.26
C GLN A 23 7.38 -9.64 22.46
N ARG A 24 6.33 -10.25 21.89
CA ARG A 24 5.27 -9.54 21.16
C ARG A 24 4.50 -8.60 22.06
N GLU A 25 4.16 -9.02 23.28
CA GLU A 25 3.46 -8.16 24.25
C GLU A 25 4.29 -6.92 24.60
N ILE A 26 5.58 -7.10 24.89
CA ILE A 26 6.48 -5.99 25.21
C ILE A 26 6.69 -5.08 24.01
N ALA A 27 6.87 -5.62 22.80
CA ALA A 27 6.98 -4.84 21.57
C ALA A 27 5.70 -4.02 21.31
N ALA A 28 4.53 -4.64 21.49
CA ALA A 28 3.24 -3.97 21.35
C ALA A 28 3.05 -2.86 22.39
N LYS A 29 3.44 -3.10 23.65
CA LYS A 29 3.43 -2.07 24.70
C LYS A 29 4.38 -0.92 24.39
N GLY A 30 5.59 -1.21 23.92
CA GLY A 30 6.58 -0.20 23.53
C GLY A 30 6.09 0.67 22.37
N GLY A 31 5.47 0.07 21.35
CA GLY A 31 4.87 0.81 20.23
C GLY A 31 3.74 1.73 20.69
N ARG A 32 2.80 1.23 21.51
CA ARG A 32 1.72 2.06 22.06
C ARG A 32 2.26 3.20 22.93
N ALA A 33 3.21 2.92 23.82
CA ALA A 33 3.83 3.93 24.67
C ALA A 33 4.57 5.00 23.87
N ALA A 34 5.24 4.63 22.77
CA ALA A 34 5.91 5.60 21.89
C ALA A 34 4.92 6.55 21.21
N HIS A 35 3.76 6.05 20.79
CA HIS A 35 2.65 6.87 20.29
C HIS A 35 2.04 7.75 21.37
N GLU A 36 1.71 7.19 22.54
CA GLU A 36 1.12 7.93 23.66
C GLU A 36 2.05 9.02 24.22
N SER A 37 3.36 8.80 24.20
CA SER A 37 4.37 9.75 24.68
C SER A 37 4.78 10.81 23.64
N GLY A 38 4.20 10.79 22.44
CA GLY A 38 4.53 11.74 21.36
C GLY A 38 5.96 11.63 20.83
N SER A 39 6.67 10.54 21.16
CA SER A 39 8.00 10.26 20.61
C SER A 39 7.91 9.59 19.24
N ALA A 40 6.76 8.99 18.90
CA ALA A 40 6.49 8.47 17.57
C ALA A 40 6.01 9.59 16.64
N HIS A 41 6.36 9.47 15.36
CA HIS A 41 5.79 10.31 14.30
C HIS A 41 4.30 10.01 14.14
N GLU A 42 3.47 11.04 14.27
CA GLU A 42 2.03 10.94 14.00
C GLU A 42 1.76 11.23 12.53
N PHE A 43 1.29 10.21 11.81
CA PHE A 43 0.86 10.40 10.43
C PHE A 43 -0.41 11.25 10.43
N SER A 44 -0.27 12.51 10.04
CA SER A 44 -1.42 13.37 9.80
C SER A 44 -2.19 12.87 8.57
N SER A 45 -3.49 13.16 8.51
CA SER A 45 -4.31 12.86 7.33
C SER A 45 -3.80 13.58 6.07
N GLU A 46 -3.17 14.74 6.24
CA GLU A 46 -2.57 15.51 5.15
C GLU A 46 -1.32 14.81 4.62
N GLU A 47 -0.44 14.36 5.50
CA GLU A 47 0.78 13.62 5.13
C GLU A 47 0.45 12.29 4.45
N ALA A 48 -0.55 11.56 4.94
CA ALA A 48 -1.03 10.34 4.30
C ALA A 48 -1.51 10.60 2.86
N ARG A 49 -2.21 11.72 2.64
CA ARG A 49 -2.65 12.14 1.29
C ARG A 49 -1.47 12.52 0.40
N GLU A 50 -0.49 13.25 0.94
CA GLU A 50 0.71 13.63 0.18
C GLU A 50 1.54 12.41 -0.21
N ALA A 51 1.75 11.48 0.73
CA ALA A 51 2.43 10.21 0.47
C ALA A 51 1.68 9.39 -0.59
N GLY A 52 0.34 9.31 -0.49
CA GLY A 52 -0.50 8.66 -1.49
C GLY A 52 -0.40 9.31 -2.86
N ARG A 53 -0.43 10.65 -2.93
CA ARG A 53 -0.25 11.41 -4.17
C ARG A 53 1.12 11.13 -4.80
N LYS A 54 2.20 11.25 -4.02
CA LYS A 54 3.56 11.01 -4.50
C LYS A 54 3.76 9.56 -4.98
N GLY A 55 3.21 8.61 -4.24
CA GLY A 55 3.17 7.20 -4.65
C GLY A 55 2.45 7.03 -5.98
N GLY A 56 1.23 7.56 -6.09
CA GLY A 56 0.44 7.51 -7.31
C GLY A 56 1.14 8.15 -8.50
N GLU A 57 1.75 9.33 -8.33
CA GLU A 57 2.55 10.00 -9.36
C GLU A 57 3.70 9.12 -9.84
N ALA A 58 4.44 8.51 -8.91
CA ALA A 58 5.56 7.63 -9.25
C ALA A 58 5.12 6.40 -10.05
N VAL A 59 4.01 5.75 -9.68
CA VAL A 59 3.55 4.56 -10.42
C VAL A 59 2.86 4.95 -11.74
N SER A 60 2.25 6.13 -11.82
CA SER A 60 1.46 6.57 -13.00
C SER A 60 2.28 6.96 -14.24
N GLN A 61 3.62 6.95 -14.15
CA GLN A 61 4.51 7.32 -15.26
C GLN A 61 4.34 6.42 -16.49
N ASP A 62 4.04 5.13 -16.29
CA ASP A 62 3.73 4.22 -17.37
C ASP A 62 2.20 4.07 -17.54
N ARG A 63 1.66 4.86 -18.46
CA ARG A 63 0.24 4.84 -18.79
C ARG A 63 -0.21 3.51 -19.42
N GLN A 64 0.65 2.84 -20.20
CA GLN A 64 0.30 1.58 -20.86
C GLN A 64 0.17 0.47 -19.81
N HIS A 65 1.17 0.36 -18.94
CA HIS A 65 1.15 -0.57 -17.82
C HIS A 65 -0.05 -0.34 -16.89
N MET A 66 -0.36 0.92 -16.56
CA MET A 66 -1.53 1.27 -15.75
C MET A 66 -2.86 0.87 -16.40
N ALA A 67 -2.98 1.06 -17.72
CA ALA A 67 -4.17 0.66 -18.46
C ALA A 67 -4.35 -0.85 -18.45
N ASP A 68 -3.26 -1.62 -18.52
CA ASP A 68 -3.31 -3.08 -18.46
C ASP A 68 -3.67 -3.59 -17.06
N ILE A 69 -3.07 -3.03 -15.99
CA ILE A 69 -3.46 -3.32 -14.60
C ILE A 69 -4.95 -3.00 -14.37
N GLY A 70 -5.41 -1.82 -14.81
CA GLY A 70 -6.80 -1.41 -14.66
C GLY A 70 -7.77 -2.32 -15.42
N ARG A 71 -7.37 -2.77 -16.63
CA ARG A 71 -8.15 -3.73 -17.43
C ARG A 71 -8.23 -5.07 -16.72
N GLU A 72 -7.12 -5.59 -16.19
CA GLU A 72 -7.07 -6.86 -15.45
C GLU A 72 -7.91 -6.79 -14.16
N GLY A 73 -7.76 -5.73 -13.37
CA GLY A 73 -8.57 -5.50 -12.17
C GLY A 73 -10.07 -5.43 -12.48
N GLY A 74 -10.43 -4.73 -13.56
CA GLY A 74 -11.81 -4.63 -14.04
C GLY A 74 -12.36 -5.89 -14.72
N GLN A 75 -11.51 -6.84 -15.13
CA GLN A 75 -11.91 -8.17 -15.61
C GLN A 75 -12.15 -9.12 -14.43
N ASN A 76 -11.28 -9.08 -13.42
CA ASN A 76 -11.36 -9.90 -12.21
C ASN A 76 -12.50 -9.47 -11.27
N SER A 77 -12.92 -8.20 -11.35
CA SER A 77 -14.03 -7.66 -10.55
C SER A 77 -15.42 -7.97 -11.12
N ARG A 78 -15.51 -8.63 -12.29
CA ARG A 78 -16.80 -8.96 -12.97
C ARG A 78 -17.61 -10.07 -12.30
N GLY A 79 -17.19 -10.55 -11.13
CA GLY A 79 -17.90 -11.56 -10.34
C GLY A 79 -19.00 -11.01 -9.43
N GLY A 80 -19.22 -9.70 -9.34
CA GLY A 80 -20.20 -9.13 -8.42
C GLY A 80 -20.82 -7.82 -8.91
N GLY A 81 -21.92 -7.92 -9.67
CA GLY A 81 -22.81 -6.78 -9.88
C GLY A 81 -23.22 -6.56 -11.33
N ASN A 82 -24.39 -7.10 -11.65
CA ASN A 82 -25.43 -6.61 -12.56
C ASN A 82 -25.04 -5.62 -13.69
N GLN A 83 -25.45 -5.98 -14.91
CA GLN A 83 -25.34 -5.18 -16.13
C GLN A 83 -25.76 -3.71 -15.92
N GLY A 84 -24.95 -2.75 -16.36
CA GLY A 84 -25.39 -1.37 -16.51
C GLY A 84 -24.29 -0.36 -16.74
N GLY A 85 -24.00 -0.04 -18.00
CA GLY A 85 -23.46 1.27 -18.38
C GLY A 85 -22.18 1.26 -19.22
N GLY A 86 -22.29 1.73 -20.46
CA GLY A 86 -21.19 2.43 -21.11
C GLY A 86 -20.55 1.81 -22.35
N GLN A 87 -21.29 1.12 -23.21
CA GLN A 87 -20.90 1.06 -24.62
C GLN A 87 -21.19 2.42 -25.26
N GLN A 88 -20.25 3.36 -25.17
CA GLN A 88 -20.25 4.54 -26.04
C GLN A 88 -18.85 5.13 -26.17
N GLN A 89 -18.09 4.63 -27.15
CA GLN A 89 -17.24 5.50 -27.94
C GLN A 89 -16.91 4.83 -29.26
N GLN A 90 -17.73 5.15 -30.27
CA GLN A 90 -17.37 5.07 -31.66
C GLN A 90 -18.34 5.94 -32.46
N GLN A 91 -17.74 6.89 -33.20
CA GLN A 91 -18.16 7.45 -34.50
C GLN A 91 -18.44 8.95 -34.55
N ARG A 92 -17.61 9.59 -35.40
CA ARG A 92 -17.87 10.78 -36.23
C ARG A 92 -17.77 12.15 -35.57
N GLY A 93 -16.52 12.60 -35.41
CA GLY A 93 -16.18 13.96 -35.81
C GLY A 93 -16.21 14.05 -37.34
N GLY A 94 -17.03 14.94 -37.89
CA GLY A 94 -17.12 15.15 -39.34
C GLY A 94 -18.39 15.86 -39.81
N ASN A 95 -18.82 16.94 -39.16
CA ASN A 95 -19.82 17.84 -39.73
C ASN A 95 -19.12 18.89 -40.58
N ASN A 96 -19.26 18.78 -41.91
CA ASN A 96 -19.42 19.91 -42.84
C ASN A 96 -19.48 19.40 -44.30
N ARG A 97 -20.65 18.92 -44.72
CA ARG A 97 -21.08 18.91 -46.13
C ARG A 97 -22.59 19.12 -46.17
N GLY A 98 -23.03 20.20 -46.80
CA GLY A 98 -24.45 20.41 -47.07
C GLY A 98 -24.89 21.87 -47.17
N GLY A 99 -24.12 22.72 -47.86
CA GLY A 99 -24.55 24.07 -48.23
C GLY A 99 -24.56 24.20 -49.75
N GLN A 100 -25.54 23.60 -50.41
CA GLN A 100 -25.75 23.73 -51.85
C GLN A 100 -27.25 23.78 -52.12
N GLN A 101 -27.74 24.94 -52.53
CA GLN A 101 -28.45 25.17 -53.81
C GLN A 101 -29.53 26.24 -53.72
N ARG A 102 -29.34 27.25 -54.58
CA ARG A 102 -30.29 28.15 -55.27
C ARG A 102 -30.94 29.27 -54.45
#